data_AF-A0A135UIL7-F1
#
_entry.id   AF-A0A135UIL7-F1
#
_cell.length_a   1.000
_cell.length_b   1.000
_cell.length_c   1.000
_cell.angle_alpha   90.00
_cell.angle_beta   90.00
_cell.angle_gamma   90.00
#
_symmetry.space_group_name_H-M   'P 1'
#
loop_
_entity.id
_entity.type
_entity.pdbx_description
1 polymer ?
#
loop_
_entity_poly.entity_id
_entity_poly.type
_entity_poly.pdbx_seq_one_letter_code
_entity_poly.pdbx_strand_id
1 'polypeptide(L)'
;MNDTVQHSSFRSYVSLRNIKRQGHTHLYHIVNNYDTLDDIMIFTQADPFDLIAPVVNTTEQMVQKAMSVPADDVTPFNDALFHDVADWGRTDWNSSAQKLWITASQIKSLQLAPYTPAQFWTMVVGGERPLAIRAMHGGTFAVRRETIRKLPKEAYQKALDEFETTNLTNPEVGFFMERMWAPMFLEKYRLPSVQNP
;
A
#
# COMPACT_ATOMS: atom_id res chain seq x y z
N MET A 1 -11.08 -24.45 -5.68
CA MET A 1 -10.88 -23.43 -4.62
C MET A 1 -11.90 -23.74 -3.54
N ASN A 2 -11.47 -23.79 -2.28
CA ASN A 2 -12.29 -24.24 -1.15
C ASN A 2 -12.22 -23.14 -0.08
N ASP A 3 -12.68 -21.93 -0.41
CA ASP A 3 -12.88 -20.91 0.61
C ASP A 3 -14.23 -21.15 1.29
N THR A 4 -14.30 -20.83 2.58
CA THR A 4 -15.53 -20.97 3.39
C THR A 4 -16.43 -19.73 3.27
N VAL A 5 -16.12 -18.84 2.33
CA VAL A 5 -16.74 -17.53 2.21
C VAL A 5 -18.05 -17.68 1.45
N GLN A 6 -19.14 -17.16 2.02
CA GLN A 6 -20.43 -17.15 1.33
C GLN A 6 -20.44 -16.04 0.27
N HIS A 7 -20.13 -16.36 -0.99
CA HIS A 7 -19.96 -15.35 -2.05
C HIS A 7 -21.21 -14.48 -2.29
N SER A 8 -22.41 -15.02 -2.03
CA SER A 8 -23.67 -14.26 -2.14
C SER A 8 -23.80 -13.11 -1.13
N SER A 9 -22.96 -13.09 -0.09
CA SER A 9 -22.93 -12.01 0.91
C SER A 9 -22.16 -10.76 0.44
N PHE A 10 -21.53 -10.82 -0.73
CA PHE A 10 -20.74 -9.72 -1.29
C PHE A 10 -21.43 -9.13 -2.51
N ARG A 11 -21.37 -7.79 -2.65
CA ARG A 11 -21.79 -7.09 -3.88
C ARG A 11 -20.97 -7.56 -5.10
N SER A 12 -19.69 -7.89 -4.88
CA SER A 12 -18.77 -8.40 -5.90
C SER A 12 -17.70 -9.26 -5.23
N TYR A 13 -17.27 -10.31 -5.91
CA TYR A 13 -16.19 -11.19 -5.48
C TYR A 13 -15.29 -11.48 -6.69
N VAL A 14 -13.99 -11.24 -6.54
CA VAL A 14 -12.98 -11.48 -7.58
C VAL A 14 -11.87 -12.35 -6.98
N SER A 15 -11.67 -13.53 -7.56
CA SER A 15 -10.58 -14.41 -7.15
C SER A 15 -9.28 -13.97 -7.84
N LEU A 16 -8.28 -13.64 -7.03
CA LEU A 16 -6.92 -13.37 -7.50
C LEU A 16 -5.98 -14.46 -6.96
N ARG A 17 -4.90 -14.73 -7.70
CA ARG A 17 -3.82 -15.58 -7.19
C ARG A 17 -3.21 -14.90 -5.97
N ASN A 18 -3.02 -15.64 -4.87
CA ASN A 18 -2.34 -15.14 -3.67
C ASN A 18 -0.82 -15.07 -3.89
N ILE A 19 -0.42 -14.18 -4.78
CA ILE A 19 0.96 -13.86 -5.15
C ILE A 19 1.14 -12.36 -4.92
N LYS A 20 2.39 -11.88 -4.80
CA LYS A 20 2.68 -10.44 -4.95
C LYS A 20 2.18 -9.50 -3.84
N ARG A 21 1.88 -10.05 -2.65
CA ARG A 21 1.49 -9.32 -1.42
C ARG A 21 0.24 -8.44 -1.60
N GLN A 22 -0.06 -7.57 -0.63
CA GLN A 22 -1.26 -6.73 -0.61
C GLN A 22 -1.28 -5.67 -1.73
N GLY A 23 -0.11 -5.17 -2.12
CA GLY A 23 0.03 -4.12 -3.13
C GLY A 23 -0.64 -4.48 -4.46
N HIS A 24 -0.45 -5.72 -4.92
CA HIS A 24 -1.08 -6.24 -6.13
C HIS A 24 -2.62 -6.17 -6.08
N THR A 25 -3.23 -6.65 -4.99
CA THR A 25 -4.70 -6.64 -4.84
C THR A 25 -5.27 -5.23 -4.86
N HIS A 26 -4.59 -4.28 -4.20
CA HIS A 26 -5.05 -2.89 -4.13
C HIS A 26 -4.94 -2.21 -5.50
N LEU A 27 -3.80 -2.37 -6.17
CA LEU A 27 -3.58 -1.85 -7.52
C LEU A 27 -4.55 -2.45 -8.53
N TYR A 28 -4.78 -3.77 -8.48
CA TYR A 28 -5.74 -4.45 -9.33
C TYR A 28 -7.14 -3.85 -9.19
N HIS A 29 -7.60 -3.62 -7.95
CA HIS A 29 -8.90 -2.98 -7.72
C HIS A 29 -8.95 -1.56 -8.29
N ILE A 30 -7.94 -0.74 -8.01
CA ILE A 30 -7.87 0.66 -8.48
C ILE A 30 -7.88 0.72 -10.00
N VAL A 31 -7.03 -0.07 -10.66
CA VAL A 31 -6.90 -0.08 -12.13
C VAL A 31 -8.18 -0.52 -12.82
N ASN A 32 -8.76 -1.64 -12.38
CA ASN A 32 -9.94 -2.21 -13.04
C ASN A 32 -11.22 -1.42 -12.79
N ASN A 33 -11.27 -0.62 -11.72
CA ASN A 33 -12.46 0.15 -11.35
C ASN A 33 -12.22 1.66 -11.40
N TYR A 34 -11.10 2.14 -11.95
CA TYR A 34 -10.67 3.55 -11.83
C TYR A 34 -11.77 4.57 -12.13
N ASP A 35 -12.56 4.33 -13.18
CA ASP A 35 -13.66 5.19 -13.64
C ASP A 35 -14.95 5.03 -12.82
N THR A 36 -15.07 3.93 -12.08
CA THR A 36 -16.25 3.53 -11.30
C THR A 36 -15.96 3.27 -9.82
N LEU A 37 -14.83 3.77 -9.29
CA LEU A 37 -14.48 3.64 -7.87
C LEU A 37 -15.66 4.13 -7.00
N ASP A 38 -15.88 3.45 -5.87
CA ASP A 38 -16.81 3.92 -4.84
C ASP A 38 -16.22 5.17 -4.15
N ASP A 39 -17.07 5.99 -3.51
CA ASP A 39 -16.64 7.27 -2.93
C ASP A 39 -15.55 7.11 -1.87
N ILE A 40 -15.64 6.05 -1.05
CA ILE A 40 -14.69 5.70 0.00
C ILE A 40 -14.32 4.23 -0.18
N MET A 41 -13.01 3.94 -0.17
CA MET A 41 -12.49 2.58 -0.20
C MET A 41 -11.69 2.29 1.07
N ILE A 42 -11.81 1.06 1.56
CA ILE A 42 -11.02 0.52 2.65
C ILE A 42 -10.09 -0.55 2.06
N PHE A 43 -8.79 -0.34 2.23
CA PHE A 43 -7.75 -1.25 1.82
C PHE A 43 -7.09 -1.85 3.07
N THR A 44 -7.01 -3.18 3.13
CA THR A 44 -6.56 -3.89 4.33
C THR A 44 -6.02 -5.28 4.00
N GLN A 45 -5.21 -5.82 4.90
CA GLN A 45 -4.94 -7.26 4.98
C GLN A 45 -6.16 -8.02 5.50
N ALA A 46 -6.16 -9.35 5.37
CA ALA A 46 -7.31 -10.19 5.74
C ALA A 46 -7.67 -10.11 7.23
N ASP A 47 -6.66 -10.06 8.09
CA ASP A 47 -6.80 -9.90 9.55
C ASP A 47 -5.83 -8.79 10.02
N PRO A 48 -6.24 -7.50 9.95
CA PRO A 48 -5.32 -6.38 10.18
C PRO A 48 -5.13 -6.04 11.66
N PHE A 49 -5.88 -6.66 12.57
CA PHE A 49 -6.03 -6.16 13.94
C PHE A 49 -4.74 -6.20 14.76
N ASP A 50 -3.79 -7.08 14.42
CA ASP A 50 -2.43 -7.06 14.99
C ASP A 50 -1.68 -5.73 14.76
N LEU A 51 -2.04 -4.97 13.71
CA LEU A 51 -1.43 -3.68 13.37
C LEU A 51 -2.24 -2.48 13.86
N ILE A 52 -3.58 -2.60 13.85
CA ILE A 52 -4.47 -1.44 14.04
C ILE A 52 -5.13 -1.40 15.43
N ALA A 53 -5.13 -2.51 16.16
CA ALA A 53 -5.61 -2.53 17.54
C ALA A 53 -4.61 -1.85 18.50
N PRO A 54 -5.08 -1.28 19.62
CA PRO A 54 -6.48 -1.18 20.06
C PRO A 54 -7.24 0.01 19.46
N VAL A 55 -6.60 0.82 18.60
CA VAL A 55 -7.20 2.05 18.04
C VAL A 55 -8.45 1.73 17.20
N VAL A 56 -8.36 0.70 16.37
CA VAL A 56 -9.48 0.11 15.63
C VAL A 56 -9.40 -1.40 15.79
N ASN A 57 -10.47 -2.01 16.32
CA ASN A 57 -10.49 -3.42 16.69
C ASN A 57 -11.69 -4.20 16.13
N THR A 58 -12.55 -3.53 15.35
CA THR A 58 -13.65 -4.18 14.62
C THR A 58 -13.81 -3.61 13.22
N THR A 59 -14.46 -4.36 12.34
CA THR A 59 -14.80 -3.90 10.99
C THR A 59 -15.74 -2.69 11.02
N GLU A 60 -16.69 -2.64 11.96
CA GLU A 60 -17.58 -1.49 12.14
C GLU A 60 -16.78 -0.23 12.47
N GLN A 61 -15.78 -0.33 13.35
CA GLN A 61 -14.90 0.79 13.68
C GLN A 61 -14.06 1.24 12.48
N MET A 62 -13.60 0.30 11.64
CA MET A 62 -12.95 0.64 10.37
C MET A 62 -13.89 1.45 9.47
N VAL A 63 -15.15 1.02 9.32
CA VAL A 63 -16.16 1.75 8.53
C VAL A 63 -16.39 3.14 9.10
N GLN A 64 -16.59 3.28 10.42
CA GLN A 64 -16.79 4.59 11.05
C GLN A 64 -15.60 5.52 10.82
N LYS A 65 -14.37 5.03 10.98
CA LYS A 65 -13.15 5.82 10.72
C LYS A 65 -13.05 6.18 9.23
N ALA A 66 -13.35 5.28 8.32
CA ALA A 66 -13.35 5.53 6.88
C ALA A 66 -14.40 6.59 6.47
N MET A 67 -15.57 6.64 7.11
CA MET A 67 -16.57 7.68 6.84
C MET A 67 -16.11 9.08 7.24
N SER A 68 -15.15 9.18 8.17
CA SER A 68 -14.56 10.44 8.60
C SER A 68 -13.34 10.89 7.78
N VAL A 69 -12.89 10.09 6.80
CA VAL A 69 -11.74 10.44 5.95
C VAL A 69 -12.02 11.78 5.25
N PRO A 70 -11.16 12.81 5.41
CA PRO A 70 -11.35 14.07 4.71
C PRO A 70 -11.24 13.92 3.20
N ALA A 71 -11.82 14.87 2.46
CA ALA A 71 -11.43 15.06 1.07
C ALA A 71 -9.93 15.38 1.04
N ASP A 72 -9.20 14.81 0.07
CA ASP A 72 -7.76 14.99 -0.08
C ASP A 72 -6.92 14.48 1.10
N ASP A 73 -7.32 13.31 1.61
CA ASP A 73 -6.59 12.62 2.66
C ASP A 73 -6.55 11.11 2.46
N VAL A 74 -5.58 10.47 3.12
CA VAL A 74 -5.56 9.04 3.38
C VAL A 74 -5.43 8.83 4.88
N THR A 75 -6.26 7.96 5.43
CA THR A 75 -6.29 7.71 6.87
C THR A 75 -5.86 6.28 7.14
N PRO A 76 -4.68 6.06 7.75
CA PRO A 76 -4.41 4.76 8.34
C PRO A 76 -5.39 4.54 9.49
N PHE A 77 -5.74 3.28 9.75
CA PHE A 77 -6.66 2.99 10.86
C PHE A 77 -5.99 3.17 12.24
N ASN A 78 -4.66 3.23 12.28
CA ASN A 78 -3.86 3.61 13.44
C ASN A 78 -2.78 4.61 13.00
N ASP A 79 -2.78 5.81 13.57
CA ASP A 79 -1.87 6.89 13.17
C ASP A 79 -0.40 6.57 13.50
N ALA A 80 -0.16 5.66 14.45
CA ALA A 80 1.17 5.14 14.77
C ALA A 80 1.80 4.29 13.65
N LEU A 81 1.03 3.96 12.59
CA LEU A 81 1.56 3.28 11.41
C LEU A 81 2.28 4.23 10.45
N PHE A 82 2.26 5.54 10.70
CA PHE A 82 3.02 6.49 9.90
C PHE A 82 4.49 6.52 10.32
N HIS A 83 5.36 6.22 9.36
CA HIS A 83 6.81 6.26 9.51
C HIS A 83 7.43 7.04 8.35
N ASP A 84 8.39 7.90 8.67
CA ASP A 84 9.11 8.72 7.71
C ASP A 84 10.35 7.96 7.23
N VAL A 85 10.47 7.76 5.93
CA VAL A 85 11.58 6.99 5.33
C VAL A 85 12.28 7.81 4.25
N ALA A 86 13.60 7.66 4.14
CA ALA A 86 14.43 8.24 3.09
C ALA A 86 15.29 7.17 2.38
N ASP A 87 14.84 5.92 2.43
CA ASP A 87 15.54 4.76 1.88
C ASP A 87 15.30 4.65 0.38
N TRP A 88 16.04 5.45 -0.38
CA TRP A 88 15.89 5.52 -1.83
C TRP A 88 16.88 4.66 -2.63
N GLY A 89 17.93 4.18 -1.96
CA GLY A 89 18.94 3.29 -2.52
C GLY A 89 18.52 1.82 -2.49
N ARG A 90 19.46 0.91 -2.74
CA ARG A 90 19.24 -0.51 -2.47
C ARG A 90 18.95 -0.71 -0.98
N THR A 91 17.90 -1.45 -0.66
CA THR A 91 17.52 -1.69 0.73
C THR A 91 18.36 -2.81 1.33
N ASP A 92 19.07 -2.52 2.43
CA ASP A 92 19.67 -3.56 3.25
C ASP A 92 18.62 -4.14 4.21
N TRP A 93 17.99 -5.22 3.76
CA TRP A 93 16.94 -5.94 4.51
C TRP A 93 17.44 -6.60 5.79
N ASN A 94 18.76 -6.71 6.01
CA ASN A 94 19.31 -7.22 7.26
C ASN A 94 19.54 -6.12 8.32
N SER A 95 19.44 -4.85 7.92
CA SER A 95 19.63 -3.73 8.85
C SER A 95 18.49 -3.64 9.88
N SER A 96 18.80 -3.12 11.07
CA SER A 96 17.81 -2.92 12.13
C SER A 96 16.67 -1.98 11.72
N ALA A 97 16.94 -1.03 10.82
CA ALA A 97 15.96 -0.08 10.29
C ALA A 97 14.82 -0.78 9.53
N GLN A 98 15.05 -1.96 8.96
CA GLN A 98 14.04 -2.67 8.18
C GLN A 98 13.19 -3.65 8.98
N LYS A 99 13.48 -3.86 10.27
CA LYS A 99 12.75 -4.81 11.14
C LYS A 99 11.27 -4.50 11.28
N LEU A 100 10.91 -3.22 11.14
CA LEU A 100 9.50 -2.79 11.12
C LEU A 100 8.78 -3.32 9.88
N TRP A 101 9.44 -3.29 8.73
CA TRP A 101 8.84 -3.51 7.42
C TRP A 101 8.83 -4.98 6.99
N ILE A 102 9.81 -5.76 7.46
CA ILE A 102 9.98 -7.15 7.04
C ILE A 102 10.31 -8.06 8.22
N THR A 103 9.75 -9.27 8.20
CA THR A 103 10.09 -10.31 9.18
C THR A 103 11.28 -11.15 8.71
N ALA A 104 11.99 -11.76 9.66
CA ALA A 104 13.09 -12.69 9.36
C ALA A 104 12.65 -13.88 8.48
N SER A 105 11.38 -14.29 8.56
CA SER A 105 10.83 -15.35 7.69
C SER A 105 10.66 -14.86 6.25
N GLN A 106 10.15 -13.65 6.06
CA GLN A 106 9.96 -13.07 4.72
C GLN A 106 11.30 -12.83 4.02
N ILE A 107 12.35 -12.40 4.73
CA ILE A 107 13.70 -12.21 4.15
C ILE A 107 14.19 -13.48 3.43
N LYS A 108 13.92 -14.68 3.98
CA LYS A 108 14.39 -15.96 3.41
C LYS A 108 13.85 -16.26 2.01
N SER A 109 12.70 -15.69 1.67
CA SER A 109 12.03 -15.89 0.37
C SER A 109 11.93 -14.60 -0.44
N LEU A 110 12.56 -13.52 0.03
CA LEU A 110 12.51 -12.22 -0.61
C LEU A 110 13.23 -12.28 -1.95
N GLN A 111 12.55 -11.79 -2.97
CA GLN A 111 13.11 -11.70 -4.32
C GLN A 111 13.34 -10.23 -4.64
N LEU A 112 14.61 -9.86 -4.74
CA LEU A 112 15.04 -8.48 -4.94
C LEU A 112 14.57 -7.95 -6.31
N ALA A 113 14.10 -6.71 -6.32
CA ALA A 113 13.81 -5.99 -7.53
C ALA A 113 15.12 -5.69 -8.28
N PRO A 114 15.12 -5.60 -9.62
CA PRO A 114 16.32 -5.23 -10.37
C PRO A 114 16.63 -3.72 -10.27
N TYR A 115 15.80 -2.94 -9.59
CA TYR A 115 15.90 -1.48 -9.44
C TYR A 115 15.72 -1.04 -7.98
N THR A 116 16.01 0.23 -7.69
CA THR A 116 15.85 0.83 -6.35
C THR A 116 14.43 1.41 -6.13
N PRO A 117 14.03 1.73 -4.88
CA PRO A 117 12.82 2.50 -4.61
C PRO A 117 12.78 3.82 -5.36
N ALA A 118 13.92 4.50 -5.56
CA ALA A 118 13.99 5.72 -6.36
C ALA A 118 13.56 5.50 -7.82
N GLN A 119 14.09 4.45 -8.44
CA GLN A 119 13.78 4.11 -9.82
C GLN A 119 12.31 3.70 -9.94
N PHE A 120 11.79 2.90 -8.99
CA PHE A 120 10.38 2.55 -8.93
C PHE A 120 9.47 3.79 -8.83
N TRP A 121 9.79 4.74 -7.95
CA TRP A 121 9.08 6.04 -7.88
C TRP A 121 9.06 6.75 -9.23
N THR A 122 10.21 6.88 -9.89
CA THR A 122 10.31 7.54 -11.20
C THR A 122 9.50 6.82 -12.27
N MET A 123 9.45 5.49 -12.27
CA MET A 123 8.65 4.72 -13.22
C MET A 123 7.14 4.93 -13.01
N VAL A 124 6.70 4.86 -11.76
CA VAL A 124 5.27 4.88 -11.38
C VAL A 124 4.72 6.31 -11.33
N VAL A 125 5.30 7.16 -10.50
CA VAL A 125 4.84 8.53 -10.24
C VAL A 125 5.44 9.52 -11.22
N GLY A 126 6.73 9.33 -11.54
CA GLY A 126 7.51 10.31 -12.29
C GLY A 126 7.85 11.56 -11.48
N GLY A 127 8.42 12.56 -12.16
CA GLY A 127 8.80 13.84 -11.56
C GLY A 127 9.99 13.77 -10.61
N GLU A 128 10.19 14.88 -9.88
CA GLU A 128 11.21 14.96 -8.84
C GLU A 128 10.80 14.12 -7.62
N ARG A 129 11.73 13.30 -7.16
CA ARG A 129 11.54 12.46 -5.99
C ARG A 129 11.76 13.30 -4.73
N PRO A 130 10.90 13.17 -3.70
CA PRO A 130 11.13 13.90 -2.46
C PRO A 130 12.33 13.37 -1.67
N LEU A 131 12.82 14.18 -0.74
CA LEU A 131 13.96 13.83 0.12
C LEU A 131 13.58 12.69 1.09
N ALA A 132 12.38 12.75 1.66
CA ALA A 132 11.79 11.68 2.46
C ALA A 132 10.30 11.53 2.13
N ILE A 133 9.69 10.43 2.58
CA ILE A 133 8.24 10.20 2.47
C ILE A 133 7.68 9.72 3.80
N ARG A 134 6.42 10.04 4.06
CA ARG A 134 5.64 9.44 5.13
C ARG A 134 4.92 8.20 4.60
N ALA A 135 5.42 7.04 5.00
CA ALA A 135 4.91 5.72 4.62
C ALA A 135 3.87 5.21 5.63
N MET A 136 2.92 4.40 5.16
CA MET A 136 1.91 3.75 6.00
C MET A 136 2.24 2.26 6.13
N HIS A 137 2.75 1.85 7.28
CA HIS A 137 3.05 0.46 7.56
C HIS A 137 1.80 -0.43 7.45
N GLY A 138 1.95 -1.59 6.82
CA GLY A 138 0.88 -2.55 6.57
C GLY A 138 0.05 -2.26 5.33
N GLY A 139 0.20 -1.09 4.70
CA GLY A 139 -0.63 -0.69 3.56
C GLY A 139 -2.13 -0.73 3.86
N THR A 140 -2.52 -0.45 5.12
CA THR A 140 -3.90 -0.58 5.59
C THR A 140 -4.48 0.80 5.90
N PHE A 141 -5.40 1.26 5.05
CA PHE A 141 -5.90 2.64 5.05
C PHE A 141 -7.29 2.77 4.43
N ALA A 142 -7.96 3.88 4.76
CA ALA A 142 -9.13 4.38 4.04
C ALA A 142 -8.72 5.57 3.16
N VAL A 143 -9.30 5.67 1.97
CA VAL A 143 -9.03 6.76 1.02
C VAL A 143 -10.27 7.04 0.18
N ARG A 144 -10.44 8.28 -0.28
CA ARG A 144 -11.52 8.64 -1.19
C ARG A 144 -11.13 8.53 -2.65
N ARG A 145 -12.13 8.31 -3.50
CA ARG A 145 -11.95 8.25 -4.96
C ARG A 145 -11.29 9.48 -5.53
N GLU A 146 -11.70 10.67 -5.13
CA GLU A 146 -11.12 11.93 -5.62
C GLU A 146 -9.63 12.02 -5.30
N THR A 147 -9.20 11.45 -4.18
CA THR A 147 -7.79 11.41 -3.77
C THR A 147 -6.98 10.43 -4.61
N ILE A 148 -7.51 9.23 -4.86
CA ILE A 148 -6.89 8.27 -5.80
C ILE A 148 -6.76 8.90 -7.19
N ARG A 149 -7.78 9.61 -7.66
CA ARG A 149 -7.81 10.21 -9.01
C ARG A 149 -6.90 11.41 -9.22
N LYS A 150 -6.22 11.91 -8.18
CA LYS A 150 -5.17 12.93 -8.35
C LYS A 150 -3.97 12.42 -9.14
N LEU A 151 -3.72 11.12 -9.08
CA LEU A 151 -2.72 10.46 -9.89
C LEU A 151 -3.42 9.76 -11.07
N PRO A 152 -2.92 9.87 -12.30
CA PRO A 152 -3.58 9.28 -13.47
C PRO A 152 -3.57 7.75 -13.40
N LYS A 153 -4.57 7.11 -14.04
CA LYS A 153 -4.75 5.64 -14.07
C LYS A 153 -3.47 4.91 -14.49
N GLU A 154 -2.75 5.48 -15.45
CA GLU A 154 -1.52 4.96 -16.02
C GLU A 154 -0.43 4.76 -14.97
N ALA A 155 -0.37 5.58 -13.94
CA ALA A 155 0.60 5.40 -12.86
C ALA A 155 0.30 4.12 -12.05
N TYR A 156 -0.97 3.89 -11.71
CA TYR A 156 -1.39 2.66 -11.04
C TYR A 156 -1.21 1.42 -11.92
N GLN A 157 -1.46 1.55 -13.23
CA GLN A 157 -1.21 0.46 -14.18
C GLN A 157 0.28 0.10 -14.22
N LYS A 158 1.18 1.08 -14.34
CA LYS A 158 2.63 0.82 -14.31
C LYS A 158 3.06 0.13 -13.02
N ALA A 159 2.52 0.56 -11.88
CA ALA A 159 2.79 -0.10 -10.61
C ALA A 159 2.28 -1.55 -10.61
N LEU A 160 1.08 -1.79 -11.14
CA LEU A 160 0.50 -3.14 -11.26
C LEU A 160 1.34 -4.04 -12.17
N ASP A 161 1.80 -3.51 -13.30
CA ASP A 161 2.63 -4.22 -14.26
C ASP A 161 3.93 -4.74 -13.62
N GLU A 162 4.54 -3.97 -12.71
CA GLU A 162 5.73 -4.43 -11.97
C GLU A 162 5.45 -5.65 -11.09
N PHE A 163 4.23 -5.77 -10.56
CA PHE A 163 3.81 -7.00 -9.91
C PHE A 163 3.54 -8.09 -10.96
N GLU A 164 2.86 -7.79 -12.07
CA GLU A 164 2.43 -8.75 -13.08
C GLU A 164 3.56 -9.38 -13.91
N THR A 165 4.66 -8.66 -14.13
CA THR A 165 5.84 -9.10 -14.92
C THR A 165 6.56 -10.33 -14.36
N THR A 166 6.32 -10.68 -13.10
CA THR A 166 7.01 -11.78 -12.42
C THR A 166 6.00 -12.73 -11.76
N ASN A 167 6.25 -14.05 -11.65
CA ASN A 167 5.34 -14.98 -10.94
C ASN A 167 5.73 -15.15 -9.45
N LEU A 168 6.21 -14.06 -8.86
CA LEU A 168 6.87 -14.07 -7.55
C LEU A 168 5.86 -13.96 -6.41
N THR A 169 6.08 -14.73 -5.35
CA THR A 169 5.21 -14.74 -4.16
C THR A 169 5.58 -13.64 -3.17
N ASN A 170 6.87 -13.31 -3.04
CA ASN A 170 7.37 -12.27 -2.14
C ASN A 170 8.36 -11.31 -2.84
N PRO A 171 7.89 -10.54 -3.85
CA PRO A 171 8.74 -9.59 -4.55
C PRO A 171 9.01 -8.34 -3.70
N GLU A 172 10.25 -7.84 -3.77
CA GLU A 172 10.69 -6.64 -3.04
C GLU A 172 9.84 -5.40 -3.37
N VAL A 173 9.34 -5.31 -4.60
CA VAL A 173 8.45 -4.22 -5.05
C VAL A 173 7.18 -4.09 -4.20
N GLY A 174 6.73 -5.17 -3.56
CA GLY A 174 5.64 -5.11 -2.59
C GLY A 174 5.90 -4.18 -1.42
N PHE A 175 7.15 -4.15 -0.94
CA PHE A 175 7.57 -3.27 0.14
C PHE A 175 7.82 -1.84 -0.35
N PHE A 176 8.21 -1.65 -1.61
CA PHE A 176 8.30 -0.31 -2.21
C PHE A 176 6.91 0.30 -2.29
N MET A 177 5.95 -0.44 -2.84
CA MET A 177 4.57 -0.01 -2.98
C MET A 177 3.91 0.29 -1.63
N GLU A 178 4.12 -0.57 -0.62
CA GLU A 178 3.63 -0.36 0.74
C GLU A 178 4.05 1.01 1.30
N ARG A 179 5.30 1.42 1.07
CA ARG A 179 5.80 2.72 1.53
C ARG A 179 5.23 3.90 0.74
N MET A 180 4.83 3.68 -0.51
CA MET A 180 4.52 4.77 -1.44
C MET A 180 3.05 5.17 -1.51
N TRP A 181 2.12 4.41 -0.92
CA TRP A 181 0.68 4.71 -1.00
C TRP A 181 0.33 6.18 -0.67
N ALA A 182 0.66 6.65 0.54
CA ALA A 182 0.37 8.02 0.96
C ALA A 182 1.04 9.11 0.07
N PRO A 183 2.37 9.08 -0.18
CA PRO A 183 3.03 10.10 -1.00
C PRO A 183 2.68 10.04 -2.50
N MET A 184 2.18 8.91 -3.00
CA MET A 184 1.60 8.79 -4.34
C MET A 184 0.30 9.57 -4.46
N PHE A 185 -0.56 9.47 -3.44
CA PHE A 185 -1.85 10.15 -3.43
C PHE A 185 -1.70 11.67 -3.23
N LEU A 186 -0.84 12.09 -2.29
CA LEU A 186 -0.84 13.48 -1.83
C LEU A 186 0.58 13.98 -1.51
N GLU A 187 0.88 15.19 -1.97
CA GLU A 187 2.18 15.83 -1.79
C GLU A 187 2.52 16.13 -0.33
N LYS A 188 1.53 16.29 0.55
CA LYS A 188 1.76 16.54 1.99
C LYS A 188 2.52 15.43 2.71
N TYR A 189 2.58 14.22 2.12
CA TYR A 189 3.37 13.09 2.64
C TYR A 189 4.76 13.00 2.01
N ARG A 190 5.13 13.96 1.16
CA ARG A 190 6.47 14.13 0.60
C ARG A 190 7.21 15.12 1.48
N LEU A 191 8.19 14.62 2.23
CA LEU A 191 8.81 15.35 3.33
C LEU A 191 10.19 15.91 2.95
N PRO A 192 10.60 17.03 3.55
CA PRO A 192 11.95 17.58 3.36
C PRO A 192 13.03 16.75 4.07
N SER A 193 12.67 15.99 5.10
CA SER A 193 13.57 15.11 5.86
C SER A 193 12.77 14.08 6.68
N VAL A 194 13.46 13.07 7.20
CA VAL A 194 12.89 12.12 8.18
C VAL A 194 12.74 12.82 9.52
N GLN A 195 11.53 12.81 10.08
CA GLN A 195 11.24 13.36 11.41
C GLN A 195 10.83 12.27 12.40
N ASN A 196 10.08 11.27 11.93
CA ASN A 196 9.61 10.12 12.72
C ASN A 196 9.96 8.79 12.02
N PRO A 197 11.17 8.23 12.21
CA PRO A 197 11.63 7.03 11.50
C PRO A 197 10.81 5.76 11.75
#